data_AF-A0A2X2W6M2-F1
#
_entry.id   AF-A0A2X2W6M2-F1
#
_cell.length_a   1.000
_cell.length_b   1.000
_cell.length_c   1.000
_cell.angle_alpha   90.00
_cell.angle_beta   90.00
_cell.angle_gamma   90.00
#
_symmetry.space_group_name_H-M   'P 1'
#
loop_
_entity.id
_entity.type
_entity.pdbx_description
1 polymer ?
#
loop_
_entity_poly.entity_id
_entity_poly.type
_entity_poly.pdbx_seq_one_letter_code
_entity_poly.pdbx_strand_id
1 'polypeptide(L)'
;MYTTVLGEIYKTQLNPTVSYLHEPSTKRFSLSLDLAEIFKPLIIDPIIFNLVNNNIIRNKDFLFEEGICFLNEEGRKKFILNYEKKLHTTVRHRSLNRKVSYQMFIRLECYKLIKHLIGDKKYKALKAWW
;
A
#
# COMPACT_ATOMS: atom_id res chain seq x y z
N MET A 1 -4.26 -3.07 0.61
CA MET A 1 -3.49 -1.81 0.53
C MET A 1 -4.04 -0.73 1.45
N TYR A 2 -5.27 -0.23 1.25
CA TYR A 2 -5.83 0.85 2.08
C TYR A 2 -5.82 0.53 3.58
N THR A 3 -6.23 -0.67 3.97
CA THR A 3 -6.17 -1.13 5.38
C THR A 3 -4.75 -1.12 5.94
N THR A 4 -3.75 -1.51 5.14
CA THR A 4 -2.35 -1.50 5.55
C THR A 4 -1.84 -0.07 5.72
N VAL A 5 -2.15 0.83 4.80
CA VAL A 5 -1.80 2.25 4.92
C VAL A 5 -2.46 2.86 6.14
N LEU A 6 -3.75 2.61 6.35
CA LEU A 6 -4.48 3.05 7.53
C LEU A 6 -3.83 2.54 8.83
N GLY A 7 -3.44 1.26 8.87
CA GLY A 7 -2.73 0.67 10.00
C GLY A 7 -1.38 1.33 10.28
N GLU A 8 -0.69 1.84 9.25
CA GLU A 8 0.54 2.62 9.43
C GLU A 8 0.26 4.07 9.83
N ILE A 9 -0.81 4.70 9.34
CA ILE A 9 -1.27 6.02 9.78
C ILE A 9 -1.57 6.02 11.28
N TYR A 10 -2.28 5.00 11.78
CA TYR A 10 -2.62 4.86 13.22
C TYR A 10 -1.41 4.74 14.15
N LYS A 11 -0.21 4.46 13.62
CA LYS A 11 1.05 4.43 14.38
C LYS A 11 1.72 5.80 14.42
N THR A 12 1.04 6.84 13.95
CA THR A 12 1.52 8.23 13.88
C THR A 12 0.46 9.20 14.43
N GLN A 13 0.77 10.49 14.46
CA GLN A 13 -0.15 11.55 14.91
C GLN A 13 -1.07 12.08 13.78
N LEU A 14 -1.00 11.51 12.57
CA LEU A 14 -1.85 11.95 11.46
C LEU A 14 -3.31 11.54 11.70
N ASN A 15 -4.24 12.46 11.41
CA ASN A 15 -5.66 12.13 11.38
C ASN A 15 -6.02 11.47 10.04
N PRO A 16 -6.50 10.21 10.01
CA PRO A 16 -6.78 9.49 8.77
C PRO A 16 -7.95 10.07 7.96
N THR A 17 -8.79 10.95 8.52
CA THR A 17 -9.92 11.55 7.81
C THR A 17 -9.55 12.78 6.97
N VAL A 18 -8.35 13.35 7.19
CA VAL A 18 -7.89 14.57 6.53
C VAL A 18 -7.02 14.23 5.33
N SER A 19 -7.60 14.24 4.13
CA SER A 19 -6.93 14.05 2.84
C SER A 19 -6.74 15.35 2.07
N TYR A 20 -6.00 15.28 0.98
CA TYR A 20 -5.68 16.41 0.09
C TYR A 20 -5.99 16.13 -1.37
N LEU A 21 -5.90 14.87 -1.82
CA LEU A 21 -6.26 14.47 -3.19
C LEU A 21 -7.71 13.98 -3.25
N HIS A 22 -8.07 13.02 -2.40
CA HIS A 22 -9.46 12.57 -2.28
C HIS A 22 -10.26 13.54 -1.41
N GLU A 23 -11.56 13.66 -1.66
CA GLU A 23 -12.45 14.49 -0.84
C GLU A 23 -12.44 14.02 0.64
N PRO A 24 -12.13 14.91 1.59
CA PRO A 24 -12.17 14.57 3.01
C PRO A 24 -13.59 14.20 3.44
N SER A 25 -13.71 13.16 4.26
CA SER A 25 -14.99 12.78 4.85
C SER A 25 -14.79 12.29 6.27
N THR A 26 -15.63 12.72 7.20
CA THR A 26 -15.59 12.23 8.59
C THR A 26 -16.05 10.77 8.70
N LYS A 27 -16.73 10.24 7.68
CA LYS A 27 -17.22 8.86 7.63
C LYS A 27 -16.22 7.88 7.02
N ARG A 28 -15.08 8.35 6.49
CA ARG A 28 -14.10 7.53 5.75
C ARG A 28 -12.67 7.95 6.05
N PHE A 29 -11.73 7.02 5.91
CA PHE A 29 -10.31 7.26 6.14
C PHE A 29 -9.59 7.74 4.87
N SER A 30 -10.00 8.90 4.35
CA SER A 30 -9.59 9.40 3.03
C SER A 30 -8.07 9.57 2.89
N LEU A 31 -7.31 9.89 3.95
CA LEU A 31 -5.85 10.02 3.86
C LEU A 31 -5.16 8.70 3.49
N SER A 32 -5.75 7.57 3.87
CA SER A 32 -5.23 6.25 3.50
C SER A 32 -5.33 5.99 1.99
N LEU A 33 -6.29 6.63 1.30
CA LEU A 33 -6.45 6.55 -0.14
C LEU A 33 -5.33 7.34 -0.83
N ASP A 34 -5.11 8.59 -0.41
CA ASP A 34 -4.04 9.46 -0.92
C ASP A 34 -2.66 8.79 -0.84
N LEU A 35 -2.30 8.32 0.36
CA LEU A 35 -1.01 7.68 0.57
C LEU A 35 -0.89 6.35 -0.18
N ALA A 36 -1.99 5.61 -0.35
CA ALA A 36 -1.97 4.34 -1.07
C ALA A 36 -1.66 4.48 -2.56
N GLU A 37 -1.98 5.62 -3.20
CA GLU A 37 -1.67 5.83 -4.62
C GLU A 37 -0.19 5.66 -4.94
N ILE A 38 0.69 6.05 -4.01
CA ILE A 38 2.14 5.90 -4.15
C ILE A 38 2.56 4.42 -4.14
N PHE A 39 1.87 3.59 -3.37
CA PHE A 39 2.26 2.21 -3.10
C PHE A 39 1.57 1.17 -3.97
N LYS A 40 0.43 1.48 -4.61
CA LYS A 40 -0.24 0.58 -5.57
C LYS A 40 0.72 0.08 -6.66
N PRO A 41 1.42 0.94 -7.42
CA PRO A 41 2.36 0.49 -8.46
C PRO A 41 3.61 -0.19 -7.90
N LEU A 42 3.98 0.07 -6.65
CA LEU A 42 5.18 -0.51 -6.04
C LEU A 42 4.93 -1.89 -5.41
N ILE A 43 3.70 -2.16 -4.98
CA ILE A 43 3.33 -3.33 -4.20
C ILE A 43 2.29 -4.16 -4.95
N ILE A 44 1.14 -3.57 -5.27
CA ILE A 44 -0.03 -4.29 -5.79
C ILE A 44 0.20 -4.76 -7.23
N ASP A 45 0.58 -3.86 -8.13
CA ASP A 45 0.71 -4.20 -9.56
C ASP A 45 1.77 -5.29 -9.79
N PRO A 46 2.96 -5.24 -9.16
CA PRO A 46 3.95 -6.31 -9.29
C PRO A 46 3.46 -7.64 -8.73
N ILE A 47 2.63 -7.64 -7.68
CA ILE A 47 2.01 -8.87 -7.16
C ILE A 47 1.05 -9.43 -8.21
N ILE A 48 0.17 -8.61 -8.77
CA ILE A 48 -0.80 -9.06 -9.79
C ILE A 48 -0.06 -9.67 -10.99
N PHE A 49 0.92 -8.96 -11.56
CA PHE A 49 1.70 -9.46 -12.69
C PHE A 49 2.43 -10.75 -12.34
N ASN A 50 3.06 -10.84 -11.17
CA ASN A 50 3.73 -12.06 -10.73
C ASN A 50 2.76 -13.25 -10.62
N LEU A 51 1.59 -13.04 -10.02
CA LEU A 51 0.60 -14.09 -9.81
C LEU A 51 0.02 -14.62 -11.13
N VAL A 52 -0.22 -13.74 -12.10
CA VAL A 52 -0.74 -14.10 -13.42
C VAL A 52 0.35 -14.72 -14.29
N ASN A 53 1.52 -14.08 -14.43
CA ASN A 53 2.60 -14.54 -15.31
C ASN A 53 3.16 -15.91 -14.91
N ASN A 54 3.14 -16.22 -13.61
CA ASN A 54 3.60 -17.50 -13.09
C ASN A 54 2.46 -18.52 -12.86
N ASN A 55 1.26 -18.27 -13.39
CA ASN A 55 0.10 -19.17 -13.30
C ASN A 55 -0.26 -19.58 -11.85
N ILE A 56 0.03 -18.72 -10.87
CA ILE A 56 -0.29 -18.95 -9.46
C ILE A 56 -1.80 -18.76 -9.25
N ILE A 57 -2.33 -17.66 -9.79
CA ILE A 57 -3.77 -17.43 -9.94
C ILE A 57 -4.19 -17.78 -11.36
N ARG A 58 -5.23 -18.60 -11.49
CA ARG A 58 -5.80 -19.09 -12.76
C ARG A 58 -7.32 -18.94 -12.76
N ASN A 59 -7.97 -19.22 -13.89
CA ASN A 59 -9.44 -19.12 -14.02
C ASN A 59 -10.21 -19.86 -12.92
N LYS A 60 -9.70 -21.01 -12.44
CA LYS A 60 -10.30 -21.79 -11.34
C LYS A 60 -10.30 -21.09 -9.98
N ASP A 61 -9.51 -20.04 -9.81
CA ASP A 61 -9.40 -19.24 -8.58
C ASP A 61 -10.45 -18.11 -8.54
N PHE A 62 -11.30 -18.02 -9.57
CA PHE A 62 -12.37 -17.05 -9.69
C PHE A 62 -13.74 -17.71 -9.65
N LEU A 63 -14.72 -16.95 -9.18
CA LEU A 63 -16.13 -17.29 -9.13
C LEU A 63 -16.90 -16.20 -9.86
N PHE A 64 -17.71 -16.58 -10.84
CA PHE A 64 -18.52 -15.65 -11.61
C PHE A 64 -19.99 -15.82 -11.23
N GLU A 65 -20.57 -14.80 -10.60
CA GLU A 65 -21.96 -14.80 -10.14
C GLU A 65 -22.61 -13.48 -10.53
N GLU A 66 -23.79 -13.54 -11.16
CA GLU A 66 -24.60 -12.36 -11.53
C GLU A 66 -23.83 -11.28 -12.33
N GLY A 67 -22.90 -11.71 -13.19
CA GLY A 67 -22.05 -10.81 -13.98
C GLY A 67 -20.88 -10.19 -13.22
N ILE A 68 -20.64 -10.58 -11.97
CA ILE A 68 -19.52 -10.13 -11.14
C ILE A 68 -18.47 -11.23 -11.04
N CYS A 69 -17.19 -10.85 -11.21
CA CYS A 69 -16.05 -11.74 -11.03
C CYS A 69 -15.46 -11.56 -9.63
N PHE A 70 -15.57 -12.58 -8.80
CA PHE A 70 -14.98 -12.63 -7.47
C PHE A 70 -13.76 -13.52 -7.45
N LEU A 71 -12.82 -13.20 -6.58
CA LEU A 71 -11.76 -14.12 -6.21
C LEU A 71 -12.31 -15.12 -5.17
N ASN A 72 -12.24 -16.42 -5.46
CA ASN A 72 -12.70 -17.44 -4.53
C ASN A 72 -11.74 -17.59 -3.33
N GLU A 73 -12.05 -18.47 -2.37
CA GLU A 73 -11.22 -18.62 -1.18
C GLU A 73 -9.76 -18.97 -1.47
N GLU A 74 -9.51 -19.88 -2.41
CA GLU A 74 -8.15 -20.28 -2.78
C GLU A 74 -7.39 -19.11 -3.41
N GLY A 75 -8.03 -18.41 -4.34
CA GLY A 75 -7.47 -17.21 -4.96
C GLY A 75 -7.13 -16.14 -3.92
N ARG A 76 -8.04 -15.87 -2.97
CA ARG A 76 -7.84 -14.89 -1.90
C ARG A 76 -6.64 -15.24 -1.03
N LYS A 77 -6.52 -16.52 -0.61
CA LYS A 77 -5.39 -17.00 0.19
C LYS A 77 -4.07 -16.83 -0.55
N LYS A 78 -4.00 -17.17 -1.85
CA LYS A 78 -2.80 -16.99 -2.68
C LYS A 78 -2.40 -15.52 -2.80
N PHE A 79 -3.37 -14.64 -3.02
CA PHE A 79 -3.11 -13.20 -3.13
C PHE A 79 -2.60 -12.63 -1.81
N ILE A 80 -3.29 -12.91 -0.70
CA ILE A 80 -2.93 -12.41 0.64
C ILE A 80 -1.53 -12.90 1.03
N LEU A 81 -1.20 -14.18 0.79
CA LEU A 81 0.13 -14.71 1.08
C LEU A 81 1.25 -13.94 0.35
N ASN A 82 1.06 -13.64 -0.95
CA ASN A 82 2.04 -12.91 -1.73
C ASN A 82 2.09 -11.42 -1.34
N TYR A 83 0.95 -10.85 -0.95
CA TYR A 83 0.86 -9.50 -0.41
C TYR A 83 1.67 -9.34 0.88
N GLU A 84 1.47 -10.22 1.86
CA GLU A 84 2.23 -10.21 3.11
C GLU A 84 3.73 -10.39 2.86
N LYS A 85 4.12 -11.35 2.00
CA LYS A 85 5.53 -11.54 1.61
C LYS A 85 6.13 -10.27 1.00
N LYS A 86 5.40 -9.57 0.13
CA LYS A 86 5.86 -8.32 -0.49
C LYS A 86 6.02 -7.22 0.55
N LEU A 87 5.09 -7.08 1.50
CA LEU A 87 5.18 -6.10 2.59
C LEU A 87 6.42 -6.30 3.46
N HIS A 88 6.78 -7.54 3.74
CA HIS A 88 7.96 -7.91 4.53
C HIS A 88 9.28 -7.87 3.75
N THR A 89 9.22 -7.83 2.42
CA THR A 89 10.42 -7.69 1.58
C THR A 89 11.13 -6.38 1.90
N THR A 90 12.46 -6.43 2.01
CA THR A 90 13.28 -5.27 2.39
C THR A 90 14.16 -4.77 1.25
N VAL A 91 14.34 -3.45 1.20
CA VAL A 91 15.25 -2.74 0.28
C VAL A 91 16.26 -1.95 1.10
N ARG A 92 17.52 -1.85 0.65
CA ARG A 92 18.53 -1.01 1.30
C ARG A 92 18.19 0.46 1.08
N HIS A 93 17.83 1.16 2.14
CA HIS A 93 17.50 2.58 2.09
C HIS A 93 18.78 3.42 2.05
N ARG A 94 18.99 4.20 0.98
CA ARG A 94 20.24 4.95 0.74
C ARG A 94 20.57 5.93 1.87
N SER A 95 19.64 6.80 2.24
CA SER A 95 19.91 7.82 3.28
C SER A 95 19.92 7.30 4.72
N LEU A 96 19.16 6.24 5.04
CA LEU A 96 19.12 5.65 6.38
C LEU A 96 20.20 4.57 6.58
N ASN A 97 20.90 4.20 5.51
CA ASN A 97 21.92 3.16 5.48
C ASN A 97 21.51 1.84 6.18
N ARG A 98 20.26 1.41 6.00
CA ARG A 98 19.71 0.18 6.59
C ARG A 98 18.66 -0.48 5.69
N LYS A 99 18.34 -1.75 5.95
CA LYS A 99 17.24 -2.44 5.27
C LYS A 99 15.89 -1.92 5.80
N VAL A 100 14.97 -1.62 4.89
CA VAL A 100 13.64 -1.08 5.18
C VAL A 100 12.62 -1.90 4.41
N SER A 101 11.59 -2.38 5.09
CA SER A 101 10.51 -3.14 4.45
C SER A 101 9.55 -2.23 3.67
N TYR A 102 8.83 -2.76 2.69
CA TYR A 102 7.77 -2.00 2.01
C TYR A 102 6.74 -1.45 3.00
N GLN A 103 6.37 -2.22 4.03
CA GLN A 103 5.52 -1.73 5.10
C GLN A 103 6.13 -0.52 5.83
N MET A 104 7.43 -0.55 6.14
CA MET A 104 8.10 0.56 6.79
C MET A 104 8.21 1.78 5.87
N PHE A 105 8.33 1.60 4.55
CA PHE A 105 8.27 2.72 3.60
C PHE A 105 6.95 3.49 3.68
N ILE A 106 5.82 2.80 3.90
CA ILE A 106 4.52 3.44 4.12
C ILE A 106 4.55 4.34 5.37
N ARG A 107 5.13 3.85 6.47
CA ARG A 107 5.29 4.65 7.69
C ARG A 107 6.24 5.83 7.49
N LEU A 108 7.33 5.64 6.76
CA LEU A 108 8.26 6.72 6.41
C LEU A 108 7.57 7.80 5.57
N GLU A 109 6.63 7.41 4.69
CA GLU A 109 5.83 8.36 3.91
C GLU A 109 4.92 9.21 4.80
N CYS A 110 4.31 8.59 5.82
CA CYS A 110 3.56 9.30 6.86
C CYS A 110 4.46 10.33 7.58
N TYR A 111 5.66 9.95 8.00
CA TYR A 111 6.59 10.89 8.64
C TYR A 111 7.03 12.03 7.72
N LYS A 112 7.18 11.79 6.41
CA LYS A 112 7.47 12.86 5.45
C LYS A 112 6.31 13.85 5.35
N LEU A 113 5.07 13.37 5.40
CA LEU A 113 3.90 14.23 5.43
C LEU A 113 3.84 15.05 6.73
N ILE A 114 4.07 14.42 7.90
CA ILE A 114 4.11 15.14 9.19
C ILE A 114 5.13 16.28 9.16
N LYS A 115 6.35 16.01 8.70
CA LYS A 115 7.41 17.02 8.56
C LYS A 115 7.03 18.17 7.64
N HIS A 116 6.21 17.90 6.62
CA HIS A 116 5.70 18.93 5.75
C HIS A 116 4.66 19.81 6.43
N LEU A 117 3.74 19.20 7.19
CA LEU A 117 2.66 19.92 7.88
C LEU A 117 3.18 20.83 9.00
N ILE A 118 4.27 20.45 9.67
CA ILE A 118 4.91 21.28 10.72
C ILE A 118 5.93 22.29 10.16
N GLY A 119 6.11 22.36 8.84
CA GLY A 119 7.05 23.28 8.20
C GLY A 119 8.54 22.88 8.26
N ASP A 120 8.88 21.73 8.84
CA ASP A 120 10.28 21.23 8.95
C ASP A 120 10.87 20.91 7.57
N LYS A 121 10.13 20.18 6.72
CA LYS A 121 10.63 19.78 5.40
C LYS A 121 9.53 19.64 4.37
N LYS A 122 9.69 20.28 3.19
CA LYS A 122 8.76 20.14 2.06
C LYS A 122 8.57 18.67 1.66
N TYR A 123 7.31 18.25 1.55
CA TYR A 123 6.95 16.90 1.13
C TYR A 123 7.48 16.62 -0.29
N LYS A 124 8.08 15.46 -0.47
CA LYS A 124 8.47 14.90 -1.77
C LYS A 124 8.08 13.43 -1.76
N ALA A 125 7.13 13.02 -2.61
CA ALA A 125 6.66 11.63 -2.66
C ALA A 125 7.82 10.63 -2.86
N LEU A 126 7.66 9.41 -2.33
CA LEU A 126 8.60 8.32 -2.60
C LEU A 126 8.68 8.09 -4.11
N LYS A 127 9.91 8.10 -4.64
CA LYS A 127 10.22 7.59 -5.97
C LYS A 127 11.13 6.39 -5.79
N ALA A 128 10.67 5.20 -6.18
CA ALA A 128 11.50 4.02 -6.15
C ALA A 128 12.72 4.22 -7.07
N TRP A 129 13.89 3.79 -6.62
CA TRP A 129 15.18 3.96 -7.32
C TRP A 129 15.89 2.62 -7.55
N TRP A 130 15.22 1.53 -7.19
CA TRP A 130 15.71 0.16 -7.25
C TRP A 130 14.97 -0.60 -8.35
#